data_AF-A0A2D0I6U2-F1
#
_entry.id   AF-A0A2D0I6U2-F1
#
_cell.length_a   1.000
_cell.length_b   1.000
_cell.length_c   1.000
_cell.angle_alpha   90.00
_cell.angle_beta   90.00
_cell.angle_gamma   90.00
#
_symmetry.space_group_name_H-M   'P 1'
#
loop_
_entity.id
_entity.type
_entity.pdbx_description
1 polymer ?
#
loop_
_entity_poly.entity_id
_entity_poly.type
_entity_poly.pdbx_seq_one_letter_code
_entity_poly.pdbx_strand_id
1 'polypeptide(L)'
;MKNLSSLSKLQYLNIISIIVFMVALVIEVITIGFDWIRVLNLVNFAIAWAISVNIRKVQATIHNVAETMKELEHGHMESRITNIDEHGELRALCWNTNNMIDQLEVYMRDTYAVIEALSQDRYYRTVQDMGLKGTFKRSAEYINQNVYKMRASHEALKLSELDSKLAEISRSTGGLDVIQKDLVTTIQNLSNISSISQNTAAHSSETVHEIGEVSQNLSALSELVVDSNGAINALSSRANDINSVVNLIKDIADQTNLLALNAAIEAARAGEHGRGFAVVADEVRKLAEKTQSATGEISIAIQTLQQETNSIQAGSESINEIALRSSALIQKFDETIHVFNNDALQTASVVRDIESTAFVILAKIDHMLFKNGTYNAIFTRHVHGNHVDHHNCRLGKWYEGNEGQSHFGQYSSYKGLLKPHKDVHDIVGEIRDVIADMSRLGDNRELIIEKFSRMEKSSDELFKQLDTMLNEAANTTH
;
A
#
# COMPACT_ATOMS: atom_id res chain seq x y z
N MET A 1 86.36 -34.90 29.99
CA MET A 1 86.05 -33.89 31.04
C MET A 1 85.46 -32.57 30.55
N LYS A 2 85.25 -32.34 29.23
CA LYS A 2 84.77 -31.02 28.74
C LYS A 2 83.28 -30.72 28.99
N ASN A 3 82.42 -31.71 29.27
CA ASN A 3 80.98 -31.52 29.50
C ASN A 3 80.50 -31.72 30.95
N LEU A 4 81.40 -31.81 31.92
CA LEU A 4 81.00 -31.95 33.33
C LEU A 4 80.67 -30.58 33.94
N SER A 5 79.57 -30.49 34.68
CA SER A 5 79.21 -29.27 35.42
C SER A 5 80.32 -28.90 36.42
N SER A 6 80.40 -27.62 36.79
CA SER A 6 81.32 -27.16 37.83
C SER A 6 81.16 -27.95 39.14
N LEU A 7 79.91 -28.31 39.47
CA LEU A 7 79.57 -29.11 40.65
C LEU A 7 80.06 -30.56 40.53
N SER A 8 79.95 -31.18 39.35
CA SER A 8 80.52 -32.50 39.07
C SER A 8 82.03 -32.49 39.14
N LYS A 9 82.69 -31.45 38.59
CA LYS A 9 84.15 -31.28 38.69
C LYS A 9 84.62 -31.14 40.14
N LEU A 10 83.92 -30.33 40.96
CA LEU A 10 84.20 -30.19 42.39
C LEU A 10 84.03 -31.51 43.15
N GLN A 11 82.99 -32.29 42.84
CA GLN A 11 82.77 -33.60 43.42
C GLN A 11 83.89 -34.59 43.07
N TYR A 12 84.31 -34.64 41.79
CA TYR A 12 85.42 -35.49 41.37
C TYR A 12 86.75 -35.05 41.99
N LEU A 13 87.03 -33.74 42.05
CA LEU A 13 88.23 -33.20 42.71
C LEU A 13 88.24 -33.52 44.21
N ASN A 14 87.10 -33.40 44.90
CA ASN A 14 86.98 -33.76 46.31
C ASN A 14 87.17 -35.27 46.53
N ILE A 15 86.57 -36.12 45.67
CA ILE A 15 86.78 -37.57 45.73
C ILE A 15 88.25 -37.93 45.48
N ILE A 16 88.89 -37.33 44.47
CA ILE A 16 90.33 -37.53 44.20
C ILE A 16 91.16 -37.07 45.40
N SER A 17 90.84 -35.91 45.99
CA SER A 17 91.49 -35.41 47.20
C SER A 17 91.34 -36.39 48.38
N ILE A 18 90.15 -36.95 48.58
CA ILE A 18 89.87 -37.96 49.61
C ILE A 18 90.68 -39.24 49.35
N ILE A 19 90.78 -39.69 48.10
CA ILE A 19 91.54 -40.89 47.73
C ILE A 19 93.05 -40.67 47.94
N VAL A 20 93.60 -39.56 47.44
CA VAL A 20 95.01 -39.20 47.62
C VAL A 20 95.34 -39.10 49.11
N PHE A 21 94.45 -38.49 49.89
CA PHE A 21 94.58 -38.39 51.34
C PHE A 21 94.52 -39.76 52.03
N MET A 22 93.61 -40.64 51.62
CA MET A 22 93.47 -41.99 52.22
C MET A 22 94.69 -42.87 51.91
N VAL A 23 95.23 -42.79 50.69
CA VAL A 23 96.49 -43.46 50.32
C VAL A 23 97.67 -42.91 51.14
N ALA A 24 97.78 -41.59 51.29
CA ALA A 24 98.82 -40.98 52.12
C ALA A 24 98.72 -41.43 53.59
N LEU A 25 97.50 -41.45 54.16
CA LEU A 25 97.23 -41.91 55.53
C LEU A 25 97.63 -43.38 55.71
N VAL A 26 97.33 -44.26 54.75
CA VAL A 26 97.70 -45.69 54.80
C VAL A 26 99.21 -45.88 54.76
N ILE A 27 99.92 -45.18 53.87
CA ILE A 27 101.39 -45.22 53.76
C ILE A 27 102.04 -44.74 55.07
N GLU A 28 101.53 -43.65 55.63
CA GLU A 28 102.02 -43.04 56.87
C GLU A 28 101.75 -43.94 58.10
N VAL A 29 100.60 -44.62 58.14
CA VAL A 29 100.26 -45.59 59.18
C VAL A 29 101.23 -46.77 59.20
N ILE A 30 101.61 -47.28 58.03
CA ILE A 30 102.52 -48.43 57.89
C ILE A 30 103.97 -48.06 58.26
N THR A 31 104.39 -46.81 58.08
CA THR A 31 105.80 -46.40 58.17
C THR A 31 106.25 -45.81 59.51
N ILE A 32 105.38 -45.08 60.24
CA ILE A 32 105.82 -44.20 61.36
C ILE A 32 105.23 -44.54 62.74
N GLY A 33 104.13 -45.31 62.85
CA GLY A 33 103.45 -45.56 64.14
C GLY A 33 102.62 -44.38 64.68
N PHE A 34 101.77 -44.58 65.72
CA PHE A 34 100.69 -43.65 66.11
C PHE A 34 101.13 -42.24 66.57
N ASP A 35 100.48 -41.19 66.05
CA ASP A 35 100.72 -39.75 66.37
C ASP A 35 99.40 -38.93 66.38
N TRP A 36 99.33 -37.86 67.18
CA TRP A 36 98.19 -36.95 67.33
C TRP A 36 97.81 -36.20 66.04
N ILE A 37 98.76 -35.98 65.11
CA ILE A 37 98.50 -35.42 63.77
C ILE A 37 97.48 -36.29 63.00
N ARG A 38 97.36 -37.58 63.31
CA ARG A 38 96.41 -38.51 62.68
C ARG A 38 94.95 -38.21 63.04
N VAL A 39 94.70 -37.72 64.26
CA VAL A 39 93.34 -37.34 64.68
C VAL A 39 92.87 -36.12 63.87
N LEU A 40 93.77 -35.15 63.65
CA LEU A 40 93.49 -33.99 62.79
C LEU A 40 93.22 -34.43 61.34
N ASN A 41 93.97 -35.42 60.85
CA ASN A 41 93.77 -35.99 59.52
C ASN A 41 92.43 -36.72 59.36
N LEU A 42 91.99 -37.48 60.37
CA LEU A 42 90.66 -38.11 60.38
C LEU A 42 89.53 -37.07 60.43
N VAL A 43 89.72 -35.96 61.15
CA VAL A 43 88.77 -34.83 61.14
C VAL A 43 88.70 -34.18 59.75
N ASN A 44 89.85 -33.96 59.08
CA ASN A 44 89.88 -33.46 57.70
C ASN A 44 89.17 -34.42 56.72
N PHE A 45 89.35 -35.73 56.88
CA PHE A 45 88.61 -36.73 56.09
C PHE A 45 87.11 -36.66 56.37
N ALA A 46 86.69 -36.53 57.63
CA ALA A 46 85.27 -36.40 57.99
C ALA A 46 84.65 -35.12 57.41
N ILE A 47 85.39 -34.00 57.40
CA ILE A 47 84.97 -32.73 56.76
C ILE A 47 84.87 -32.91 55.24
N ALA A 48 85.88 -33.48 54.58
CA ALA A 48 85.87 -33.72 53.14
C ALA A 48 84.73 -34.67 52.72
N TRP A 49 84.47 -35.70 53.53
CA TRP A 49 83.35 -36.62 53.38
C TRP A 49 82.00 -35.90 53.53
N ALA A 50 81.83 -35.08 54.58
CA ALA A 50 80.63 -34.28 54.77
C ALA A 50 80.39 -33.31 53.59
N ILE A 51 81.44 -32.68 53.06
CA ILE A 51 81.39 -31.85 51.85
C ILE A 51 80.96 -32.70 50.65
N SER A 52 81.50 -33.90 50.47
CA SER A 52 81.15 -34.82 49.39
C SER A 52 79.68 -35.24 49.43
N VAL A 53 79.14 -35.52 50.63
CA VAL A 53 77.71 -35.84 50.82
C VAL A 53 76.84 -34.63 50.49
N ASN A 54 77.18 -33.44 50.97
CA ASN A 54 76.42 -32.23 50.69
C ASN A 54 76.45 -31.87 49.19
N ILE A 55 77.59 -31.97 48.52
CA ILE A 55 77.68 -31.73 47.07
C ILE A 55 76.79 -32.72 46.29
N ARG A 56 76.73 -34.00 46.70
CA ARG A 56 75.82 -34.98 46.07
C ARG A 56 74.35 -34.60 46.24
N LYS A 57 73.96 -34.12 47.42
CA LYS A 57 72.58 -33.66 47.67
C LYS A 57 72.23 -32.45 46.78
N VAL A 58 73.12 -31.45 46.71
CA VAL A 58 72.96 -30.29 45.83
C VAL A 58 72.86 -30.73 44.35
N GLN A 59 73.70 -31.67 43.91
CA GLN A 59 73.62 -32.23 42.55
C GLN A 59 72.27 -32.88 42.27
N ALA A 60 71.74 -33.68 43.21
CA ALA A 60 70.44 -34.32 43.08
C ALA A 60 69.30 -33.28 42.98
N THR A 61 69.30 -32.25 43.82
CA THR A 61 68.29 -31.18 43.76
C THR A 61 68.34 -30.43 42.44
N ILE A 62 69.53 -30.05 41.97
CA ILE A 62 69.69 -29.38 40.66
C ILE A 62 69.26 -30.30 39.52
N HIS A 63 69.55 -31.60 39.61
CA HIS A 63 69.12 -32.57 38.61
C HIS A 63 67.59 -32.66 38.55
N ASN A 64 66.91 -32.74 39.69
CA ASN A 64 65.44 -32.79 39.75
C ASN A 64 64.80 -31.51 39.19
N VAL A 65 65.37 -30.33 39.49
CA VAL A 65 64.93 -29.06 38.88
C VAL A 65 65.10 -29.10 37.36
N ALA A 66 66.27 -29.55 36.87
CA ALA A 66 66.55 -29.62 35.44
C ALA A 66 65.66 -30.64 34.70
N GLU A 67 65.39 -31.79 35.31
CA GLU A 67 64.48 -32.80 34.78
C GLU A 67 63.04 -32.27 34.72
N THR A 68 62.57 -31.60 35.77
CA THR A 68 61.26 -30.94 35.77
C THR A 68 61.16 -29.88 34.67
N MET A 69 62.20 -29.06 34.49
CA MET A 69 62.25 -28.06 33.40
C MET A 69 62.22 -28.72 32.01
N LYS A 70 62.86 -29.89 31.86
CA LYS A 70 62.83 -30.66 30.62
C LYS A 70 61.43 -31.20 30.33
N GLU A 71 60.69 -31.65 31.34
CA GLU A 71 59.28 -32.06 31.16
C GLU A 71 58.42 -30.87 30.72
N LEU A 72 58.62 -29.68 31.31
CA LEU A 72 57.95 -28.46 30.89
C LEU A 72 58.25 -28.08 29.43
N GLU A 73 59.50 -28.27 28.98
CA GLU A 73 59.91 -28.05 27.59
C GLU A 73 59.07 -28.89 26.60
N HIS A 74 58.66 -30.09 27.01
CA HIS A 74 57.83 -30.99 26.19
C HIS A 74 56.31 -30.71 26.35
N GLY A 75 55.92 -29.70 27.11
CA GLY A 75 54.51 -29.35 27.34
C GLY A 75 53.84 -30.09 28.52
N HIS A 76 54.60 -30.90 29.28
CA HIS A 76 54.07 -31.59 30.46
C HIS A 76 54.05 -30.65 31.68
N MET A 77 53.00 -29.85 31.77
CA MET A 77 52.86 -28.80 32.79
C MET A 77 52.47 -29.34 34.19
N GLU A 78 52.15 -30.63 34.32
CA GLU A 78 51.77 -31.27 35.60
C GLU A 78 52.97 -31.71 36.44
N SER A 79 54.18 -31.73 35.86
CA SER A 79 55.41 -32.15 36.54
C SER A 79 55.77 -31.21 37.70
N ARG A 80 56.19 -31.77 38.84
CA ARG A 80 56.55 -31.00 40.04
C ARG A 80 57.80 -31.55 40.70
N ILE A 81 58.58 -30.65 41.29
CA ILE A 81 59.68 -31.04 42.18
C ILE A 81 59.06 -31.50 43.50
N THR A 82 59.13 -32.80 43.76
CA THR A 82 58.65 -33.44 44.99
C THR A 82 59.83 -33.78 45.92
N ASN A 83 59.54 -34.08 47.19
CA ASN A 83 60.54 -34.44 48.22
C ASN A 83 61.67 -33.39 48.39
N ILE A 84 61.30 -32.16 48.73
CA ILE A 84 62.24 -31.04 48.94
C ILE A 84 62.82 -31.10 50.36
N ASP A 85 63.89 -31.89 50.54
CA ASP A 85 64.59 -32.04 51.83
C ASP A 85 65.65 -30.96 52.09
N GLU A 86 65.94 -30.12 51.09
CA GLU A 86 66.92 -29.03 51.18
C GLU A 86 66.41 -27.81 51.97
N HIS A 87 67.34 -26.93 52.35
CA HIS A 87 67.04 -25.69 53.08
C HIS A 87 67.64 -24.46 52.38
N GLY A 88 67.29 -23.26 52.85
CA GLY A 88 67.81 -22.01 52.30
C GLY A 88 67.47 -21.79 50.82
N GLU A 89 68.45 -21.36 50.02
CA GLU A 89 68.27 -20.94 48.63
C GLU A 89 67.82 -22.07 47.70
N LEU A 90 68.29 -23.31 47.92
CA LEU A 90 67.88 -24.46 47.11
C LEU A 90 66.42 -24.83 47.35
N ARG A 91 65.95 -24.74 48.60
CA ARG A 91 64.52 -24.89 48.91
C ARG A 91 63.70 -23.80 48.22
N ALA A 92 64.18 -22.55 48.28
CA ALA A 92 63.53 -21.44 47.60
C ALA A 92 63.48 -21.65 46.08
N LEU A 93 64.55 -22.17 45.45
CA LEU A 93 64.60 -22.49 44.03
C LEU A 93 63.53 -23.53 43.66
N CYS A 94 63.40 -24.62 44.42
CA CYS A 94 62.40 -25.65 44.16
C CYS A 94 60.97 -25.11 44.29
N TRP A 95 60.68 -24.35 45.36
CA TRP A 95 59.35 -23.75 45.55
C TRP A 95 59.03 -22.66 44.52
N ASN A 96 59.99 -21.79 44.18
CA ASN A 96 59.81 -20.77 43.16
C ASN A 96 59.58 -21.40 41.78
N THR A 97 60.29 -22.49 41.49
CA THR A 97 60.06 -23.30 40.28
C THR A 97 58.64 -23.85 40.27
N ASN A 98 58.22 -24.59 41.30
CA ASN A 98 56.85 -25.13 41.36
C ASN A 98 55.78 -24.03 41.25
N ASN A 99 55.94 -22.92 41.96
CA ASN A 99 55.01 -21.78 41.89
C ASN A 99 54.96 -21.11 40.49
N MET A 100 56.05 -21.17 39.73
CA MET A 100 56.07 -20.70 38.34
C MET A 100 55.32 -21.68 37.44
N ILE A 101 55.54 -22.99 37.63
CA ILE A 101 54.84 -24.05 36.89
C ILE A 101 53.33 -23.96 37.16
N ASP A 102 52.91 -23.80 38.42
CA ASP A 102 51.49 -23.67 38.79
C ASP A 102 50.81 -22.49 38.07
N GLN A 103 51.47 -21.33 38.02
CA GLN A 103 50.94 -20.16 37.32
C GLN A 103 50.87 -20.37 35.81
N LEU A 104 51.89 -21.01 35.21
CA LEU A 104 51.92 -21.34 33.78
C LEU A 104 50.83 -22.33 33.41
N GLU A 105 50.68 -23.41 34.18
CA GLU A 105 49.67 -24.45 33.94
C GLU A 105 48.26 -23.88 34.00
N VAL A 106 47.92 -23.18 35.09
CA VAL A 106 46.58 -22.59 35.28
C VAL A 106 46.29 -21.59 34.17
N TYR A 107 47.24 -20.71 33.87
CA TYR A 107 47.07 -19.70 32.83
C TYR A 107 46.84 -20.34 31.46
N MET A 108 47.65 -21.32 31.07
CA MET A 108 47.53 -21.99 29.76
C MET A 108 46.25 -22.80 29.64
N ARG A 109 45.91 -23.60 30.67
CA ARG A 109 44.71 -24.43 30.68
C ARG A 109 43.43 -23.61 30.60
N ASP A 110 43.32 -22.56 31.41
CA ASP A 110 42.13 -21.72 31.42
C ASP A 110 42.02 -20.87 30.14
N THR A 111 43.14 -20.34 29.64
CA THR A 111 43.16 -19.60 28.37
C THR A 111 42.70 -20.47 27.22
N TYR A 112 43.19 -21.72 27.12
CA TYR A 112 42.75 -22.67 26.12
C TYR A 112 41.23 -22.92 26.20
N ALA A 113 40.72 -23.17 27.39
CA ALA A 113 39.30 -23.46 27.58
C ALA A 113 38.40 -22.25 27.28
N VAL A 114 38.87 -21.02 27.52
CA VAL A 114 38.18 -19.79 27.11
C VAL A 114 38.16 -19.66 25.59
N ILE A 115 39.28 -19.88 24.91
CA ILE A 115 39.36 -19.81 23.45
C ILE A 115 38.45 -20.86 22.79
N GLU A 116 38.46 -22.08 23.31
CA GLU A 116 37.57 -23.15 22.85
C GLU A 116 36.10 -22.77 23.03
N ALA A 117 35.72 -22.21 24.19
CA ALA A 117 34.36 -21.73 24.42
C ALA A 117 33.96 -20.61 23.44
N LEU A 118 34.85 -19.65 23.18
CA LEU A 118 34.63 -18.55 22.23
C LEU A 118 34.42 -19.06 20.79
N SER A 119 35.17 -20.10 20.37
CA SER A 119 35.00 -20.71 19.03
C SER A 119 33.64 -21.37 18.82
N GLN A 120 32.90 -21.61 19.90
CA GLN A 120 31.55 -22.20 19.90
C GLN A 120 30.48 -21.18 20.31
N ASP A 121 30.78 -19.88 20.21
CA ASP A 121 29.89 -18.78 20.59
C ASP A 121 29.44 -18.81 22.06
N ARG A 122 30.27 -19.35 22.95
CA ARG A 122 30.02 -19.43 24.39
C ARG A 122 30.85 -18.39 25.15
N TYR A 123 30.22 -17.27 25.49
CA TYR A 123 30.88 -16.10 26.11
C TYR A 123 30.75 -16.03 27.64
N TYR A 124 30.43 -17.14 28.32
CA TYR A 124 30.29 -17.17 29.78
C TYR A 124 31.57 -17.58 30.52
N ARG A 125 32.54 -18.16 29.82
CA ARG A 125 33.77 -18.68 30.44
C ARG A 125 34.85 -17.61 30.49
N THR A 126 35.47 -17.46 31.65
CA THR A 126 36.57 -16.52 31.92
C THR A 126 37.78 -17.27 32.48
N VAL A 127 38.96 -16.67 32.35
CA VAL A 127 40.19 -17.15 32.99
C VAL A 127 40.11 -16.83 34.49
N GLN A 128 40.41 -17.81 35.34
CA GLN A 128 40.51 -17.57 36.79
C GLN A 128 41.77 -16.77 37.08
N ASP A 129 41.59 -15.53 37.54
CA ASP A 129 42.68 -14.60 37.88
C ASP A 129 43.15 -14.75 39.34
N MET A 130 42.35 -15.44 40.16
CA MET A 130 42.66 -15.75 41.56
C MET A 130 43.86 -16.69 41.66
N GLY A 131 44.95 -16.19 42.26
CA GLY A 131 46.20 -16.94 42.45
C GLY A 131 47.29 -16.65 41.42
N LEU A 132 46.94 -16.06 40.27
CA LEU A 132 47.91 -15.57 39.30
C LEU A 132 48.59 -14.28 39.80
N LYS A 133 49.85 -14.08 39.47
CA LYS A 133 50.64 -12.91 39.88
C LYS A 133 51.23 -12.19 38.68
N GLY A 134 51.51 -10.90 38.86
CA GLY A 134 52.21 -10.07 37.87
C GLY A 134 51.51 -10.05 36.51
N THR A 135 52.27 -10.38 35.46
CA THR A 135 51.80 -10.34 34.06
C THR A 135 50.74 -11.38 33.76
N PHE A 136 50.76 -12.56 34.40
CA PHE A 136 49.74 -13.60 34.21
C PHE A 136 48.36 -13.11 34.64
N LYS A 137 48.26 -12.46 35.81
CA LYS A 137 47.01 -11.90 36.31
C LYS A 137 46.48 -10.82 35.37
N ARG A 138 47.34 -9.87 34.98
CA ARG A 138 46.96 -8.78 34.06
C ARG A 138 46.48 -9.31 32.70
N SER A 139 47.12 -10.36 32.19
CA SER A 139 46.70 -11.01 30.94
C SER A 139 45.33 -11.68 31.08
N ALA A 140 45.10 -12.41 32.18
CA ALA A 140 43.79 -13.00 32.48
C ALA A 140 42.68 -11.95 32.56
N GLU A 141 42.93 -10.81 33.23
CA GLU A 141 42.00 -9.68 33.29
C GLU A 141 41.67 -9.13 31.89
N TYR A 142 42.68 -8.95 31.02
CA TYR A 142 42.45 -8.51 29.64
C TYR A 142 41.67 -9.52 28.79
N ILE A 143 41.96 -10.82 28.92
CA ILE A 143 41.20 -11.88 28.25
C ILE A 143 39.73 -11.79 28.70
N ASN A 144 39.49 -11.68 30.00
CA ASN A 144 38.13 -11.58 30.55
C ASN A 144 37.39 -10.33 30.03
N GLN A 145 38.05 -9.17 29.99
CA GLN A 145 37.46 -7.96 29.40
C GLN A 145 37.11 -8.13 27.92
N ASN A 146 37.94 -8.83 27.15
CA ASN A 146 37.65 -9.11 25.75
C ASN A 146 36.45 -10.07 25.59
N VAL A 147 36.35 -11.11 26.43
CA VAL A 147 35.16 -11.99 26.46
C VAL A 147 33.89 -11.18 26.69
N TYR A 148 33.87 -10.25 27.66
CA TYR A 148 32.72 -9.38 27.90
C TYR A 148 32.38 -8.50 26.71
N LYS A 149 33.38 -7.87 26.07
CA LYS A 149 33.17 -7.04 24.87
C LYS A 149 32.64 -7.87 23.70
N MET A 150 33.18 -9.07 23.49
CA MET A 150 32.72 -9.99 22.44
C MET A 150 31.28 -10.44 22.69
N ARG A 151 30.91 -10.74 23.94
CA ARG A 151 29.52 -11.04 24.32
C ARG A 151 28.57 -9.91 23.93
N ALA A 152 28.88 -8.69 24.36
CA ALA A 152 28.07 -7.51 24.06
C ALA A 152 27.96 -7.28 22.55
N SER A 153 29.07 -7.44 21.82
CA SER A 153 29.10 -7.34 20.36
C SER A 153 28.24 -8.42 19.68
N HIS A 154 28.26 -9.66 20.17
CA HIS A 154 27.42 -10.72 19.62
C HIS A 154 25.93 -10.45 19.90
N GLU A 155 25.57 -10.03 21.11
CA GLU A 155 24.19 -9.67 21.44
C GLU A 155 23.70 -8.51 20.54
N ALA A 156 24.54 -7.50 20.31
CA ALA A 156 24.25 -6.40 19.38
C ALA A 156 24.08 -6.87 17.92
N LEU A 157 24.90 -7.82 17.44
CA LEU A 157 24.76 -8.38 16.10
C LEU A 157 23.45 -9.16 15.94
N LYS A 158 23.04 -9.94 16.94
CA LYS A 158 21.75 -10.66 16.95
C LYS A 158 20.56 -9.69 16.86
N LEU A 159 20.61 -8.61 17.64
CA LEU A 159 19.58 -7.55 17.58
C LEU A 159 19.59 -6.85 16.22
N SER A 160 20.77 -6.51 15.68
CA SER A 160 20.89 -5.90 14.36
C SER A 160 20.38 -6.80 13.23
N GLU A 161 20.57 -8.11 13.32
CA GLU A 161 20.01 -9.06 12.35
C GLU A 161 18.49 -9.11 12.43
N LEU A 162 17.93 -9.12 13.65
CA LEU A 162 16.50 -9.06 13.87
C LEU A 162 15.91 -7.75 13.32
N ASP A 163 16.52 -6.61 13.64
CA ASP A 163 16.10 -5.30 13.14
C ASP A 163 16.14 -5.25 11.61
N SER A 164 17.19 -5.80 10.99
CA SER A 164 17.30 -5.88 9.53
C SER A 164 16.16 -6.71 8.92
N LYS A 165 15.87 -7.88 9.47
CA LYS A 165 14.78 -8.77 9.00
C LYS A 165 13.39 -8.16 9.21
N LEU A 166 13.15 -7.54 10.37
CA LEU A 166 11.90 -6.85 10.65
C LEU A 166 11.70 -5.66 9.71
N ALA A 167 12.76 -4.91 9.46
CA ALA A 167 12.71 -3.79 8.53
C ALA A 167 12.48 -4.27 7.08
N GLU A 168 12.99 -5.43 6.68
CA GLU A 168 12.69 -6.05 5.38
C GLU A 168 11.20 -6.43 5.26
N ILE A 169 10.63 -7.07 6.28
CA ILE A 169 9.20 -7.42 6.32
C ILE A 169 8.34 -6.15 6.28
N SER A 170 8.67 -5.14 7.10
CA SER A 170 7.93 -3.87 7.15
C SER A 170 8.02 -3.07 5.84
N ARG A 171 9.06 -3.29 5.04
CA ARG A 171 9.24 -2.65 3.73
C ARG A 171 8.52 -3.40 2.61
N SER A 172 7.98 -4.60 2.85
CA SER A 172 7.24 -5.34 1.83
C SER A 172 6.07 -4.51 1.30
N THR A 173 6.17 -4.10 0.03
CA THR A 173 5.24 -3.19 -0.64
C THR A 173 4.00 -3.89 -1.18
N GLY A 174 3.86 -5.20 -1.00
CA GLY A 174 2.83 -6.00 -1.67
C GLY A 174 1.40 -5.45 -1.49
N GLY A 175 1.10 -4.81 -0.35
CA GLY A 175 -0.18 -4.12 -0.15
C GLY A 175 -0.34 -2.85 -0.99
N LEU A 176 0.73 -2.04 -1.12
CA LEU A 176 0.73 -0.81 -1.91
C LEU A 176 0.64 -1.09 -3.42
N ASP A 177 1.29 -2.15 -3.91
CA ASP A 177 1.21 -2.57 -5.31
C ASP A 177 -0.22 -2.97 -5.71
N VAL A 178 -0.94 -3.67 -4.83
CA VAL A 178 -2.35 -4.02 -5.03
C VAL A 178 -3.22 -2.76 -5.04
N ILE A 179 -3.05 -1.85 -4.07
CA ILE A 179 -3.80 -0.59 -4.02
C ILE A 179 -3.53 0.27 -5.25
N GLN A 180 -2.30 0.33 -5.74
CA GLN A 180 -1.93 1.05 -6.96
C GLN A 180 -2.74 0.52 -8.16
N LYS A 181 -2.79 -0.80 -8.35
CA LYS A 181 -3.53 -1.43 -9.44
C LYS A 181 -5.05 -1.20 -9.32
N ASP A 182 -5.58 -1.28 -8.12
CA ASP A 182 -7.00 -1.06 -7.85
C ASP A 182 -7.38 0.40 -8.15
N LEU A 183 -6.56 1.38 -7.75
CA LEU A 183 -6.79 2.80 -8.05
C LEU A 183 -6.75 3.12 -9.54
N VAL A 184 -5.82 2.52 -10.30
CA VAL A 184 -5.80 2.65 -11.77
C VAL A 184 -7.12 2.14 -12.37
N THR A 185 -7.63 1.02 -11.87
CA THR A 185 -8.91 0.46 -12.33
C THR A 185 -10.09 1.36 -11.93
N THR A 186 -10.07 1.92 -10.72
CA THR A 186 -11.08 2.86 -10.24
C THR A 186 -11.12 4.12 -11.09
N ILE A 187 -9.97 4.72 -11.42
CA ILE A 187 -9.89 5.89 -12.32
C ILE A 187 -10.50 5.58 -13.69
N GLN A 188 -10.19 4.40 -14.27
CA GLN A 188 -10.78 4.00 -15.55
C GLN A 188 -12.31 3.85 -15.47
N ASN A 189 -12.82 3.29 -14.37
CA ASN A 189 -14.26 3.17 -14.14
C ASN A 189 -14.92 4.55 -13.97
N LEU A 190 -14.27 5.48 -13.27
CA LEU A 190 -14.76 6.85 -13.12
C LEU A 190 -14.82 7.58 -14.45
N SER A 191 -13.79 7.47 -15.29
CA SER A 191 -13.80 8.03 -16.65
C SER A 191 -14.98 7.51 -17.49
N ASN A 192 -15.28 6.21 -17.40
CA ASN A 192 -16.45 5.62 -18.05
C ASN A 192 -17.77 6.20 -17.52
N ILE A 193 -17.92 6.36 -16.20
CA ILE A 193 -19.12 6.96 -15.59
C ILE A 193 -19.28 8.41 -16.05
N SER A 194 -18.19 9.20 -16.07
CA SER A 194 -18.21 10.60 -16.54
C SER A 194 -18.72 10.69 -17.98
N SER A 195 -18.23 9.81 -18.87
CA SER A 195 -18.69 9.72 -20.26
C SER A 195 -20.18 9.37 -20.37
N ILE A 196 -20.64 8.37 -19.59
CA ILE A 196 -22.06 8.01 -19.54
C ILE A 196 -22.91 9.20 -19.09
N SER A 197 -22.53 9.88 -18.01
CA SER A 197 -23.26 11.03 -17.48
C SER A 197 -23.33 12.18 -18.50
N GLN A 198 -22.25 12.46 -19.23
CA GLN A 198 -22.27 13.48 -20.30
C GLN A 198 -23.21 13.09 -21.45
N ASN A 199 -23.21 11.83 -21.88
CA ASN A 199 -24.14 11.34 -22.90
C ASN A 199 -25.59 11.39 -22.41
N THR A 200 -25.84 11.05 -21.15
CA THR A 200 -27.17 11.17 -20.53
C THR A 200 -27.65 12.62 -20.52
N ALA A 201 -26.79 13.58 -20.18
CA ALA A 201 -27.13 15.01 -20.26
C ALA A 201 -27.47 15.45 -21.69
N ALA A 202 -26.66 15.00 -22.68
CA ALA A 202 -26.90 15.31 -24.09
C ALA A 202 -28.25 14.77 -24.59
N HIS A 203 -28.56 13.49 -24.31
CA HIS A 203 -29.84 12.89 -24.66
C HIS A 203 -31.02 13.56 -23.94
N SER A 204 -30.84 13.95 -22.68
CA SER A 204 -31.88 14.67 -21.94
C SER A 204 -32.19 16.02 -22.60
N SER A 205 -31.16 16.74 -23.07
CA SER A 205 -31.35 18.00 -23.81
C SER A 205 -32.08 17.80 -25.13
N GLU A 206 -31.84 16.69 -25.83
CA GLU A 206 -32.57 16.32 -27.05
C GLU A 206 -34.04 16.01 -26.73
N THR A 207 -34.30 15.25 -25.66
CA THR A 207 -35.67 14.94 -25.21
C THR A 207 -36.46 16.21 -24.84
N VAL A 208 -35.85 17.23 -24.24
CA VAL A 208 -36.52 18.52 -23.99
C VAL A 208 -37.00 19.17 -25.29
N HIS A 209 -36.22 19.05 -26.38
CA HIS A 209 -36.63 19.59 -27.68
C HIS A 209 -37.86 18.86 -28.23
N GLU A 210 -37.86 17.52 -28.19
CA GLU A 210 -38.98 16.67 -28.63
C GLU A 210 -40.26 16.94 -27.81
N ILE A 211 -40.11 17.11 -26.49
CA ILE A 211 -41.20 17.50 -25.58
C ILE A 211 -41.83 18.84 -26.01
N GLY A 212 -41.00 19.81 -26.41
CA GLY A 212 -41.45 21.09 -26.94
C GLY A 212 -42.31 20.94 -28.20
N GLU A 213 -41.92 20.07 -29.13
CA GLU A 213 -42.70 19.77 -30.34
C GLU A 213 -44.05 19.10 -29.99
N VAL A 214 -44.05 18.14 -29.05
CA VAL A 214 -45.29 17.49 -28.59
C VAL A 214 -46.23 18.50 -27.93
N SER A 215 -45.71 19.42 -27.12
CA SER A 215 -46.50 20.49 -26.49
C SER A 215 -47.15 21.42 -27.52
N GLN A 216 -46.42 21.78 -28.59
CA GLN A 216 -46.96 22.56 -29.71
C GLN A 216 -48.07 21.79 -30.45
N ASN A 217 -47.87 20.51 -30.72
CA ASN A 217 -48.87 19.66 -31.38
C ASN A 217 -50.16 19.52 -30.55
N LEU A 218 -50.05 19.38 -29.23
CA LEU A 218 -51.21 19.33 -28.34
C LEU A 218 -51.96 20.66 -28.28
N SER A 219 -51.25 21.78 -28.33
CA SER A 219 -51.86 23.12 -28.39
C SER A 219 -52.64 23.29 -29.70
N ALA A 220 -52.06 22.91 -30.84
CA ALA A 220 -52.72 22.93 -32.14
C ALA A 220 -53.94 21.97 -32.20
N LEU A 221 -53.85 20.79 -31.56
CA LEU A 221 -54.98 19.86 -31.43
C LEU A 221 -56.13 20.49 -30.64
N SER A 222 -55.83 21.17 -29.54
CA SER A 222 -56.86 21.85 -28.73
C SER A 222 -57.58 22.94 -29.54
N GLU A 223 -56.84 23.73 -30.33
CA GLU A 223 -57.42 24.73 -31.23
C GLU A 223 -58.33 24.09 -32.30
N LEU A 224 -57.86 23.02 -32.94
CA LEU A 224 -58.65 22.28 -33.95
C LEU A 224 -59.97 21.72 -33.37
N VAL A 225 -59.94 21.27 -32.12
CA VAL A 225 -61.12 20.77 -31.41
C VAL A 225 -62.11 21.88 -31.09
N VAL A 226 -61.62 23.07 -30.69
CA VAL A 226 -62.46 24.26 -30.49
C VAL A 226 -63.15 24.67 -31.81
N ASP A 227 -62.41 24.70 -32.91
CA ASP A 227 -62.96 25.02 -34.24
C ASP A 227 -63.99 23.97 -34.69
N SER A 228 -63.70 22.69 -34.47
CA SER A 228 -64.60 21.58 -34.78
C SER A 228 -65.91 21.68 -34.00
N ASN A 229 -65.85 21.99 -32.70
CA ASN A 229 -67.03 22.25 -31.87
C ASN A 229 -67.86 23.44 -32.40
N GLY A 230 -67.20 24.50 -32.88
CA GLY A 230 -67.87 25.61 -33.55
C GLY A 230 -68.67 25.16 -34.78
N ALA A 231 -68.05 24.35 -35.65
CA ALA A 231 -68.69 23.82 -36.86
C ALA A 231 -69.85 22.86 -36.55
N ILE A 232 -69.70 21.98 -35.55
CA ILE A 232 -70.72 21.02 -35.10
C ILE A 232 -71.94 21.77 -34.55
N ASN A 233 -71.73 22.81 -33.74
CA ASN A 233 -72.81 23.65 -33.23
C ASN A 233 -73.56 24.37 -34.35
N ALA A 234 -72.84 24.88 -35.36
CA ALA A 234 -73.45 25.50 -36.53
C ALA A 234 -74.27 24.49 -37.35
N LEU A 235 -73.80 23.25 -37.51
CA LEU A 235 -74.52 22.18 -38.18
C LEU A 235 -75.79 21.77 -37.43
N SER A 236 -75.70 21.63 -36.10
CA SER A 236 -76.84 21.34 -35.22
C SER A 236 -77.93 22.42 -35.34
N SER A 237 -77.53 23.71 -35.34
CA SER A 237 -78.45 24.82 -35.55
C SER A 237 -79.14 24.74 -36.92
N ARG A 238 -78.38 24.49 -38.00
CA ARG A 238 -78.95 24.37 -39.35
C ARG A 238 -79.90 23.17 -39.48
N ALA A 239 -79.59 22.05 -38.83
CA ALA A 239 -80.47 20.88 -38.81
C ALA A 239 -81.79 21.20 -38.10
N ASN A 240 -81.75 21.96 -37.00
CA ASN A 240 -82.96 22.46 -36.32
C ASN A 240 -83.79 23.37 -37.23
N ASP A 241 -83.16 24.32 -37.91
CA ASP A 241 -83.85 25.23 -38.85
C ASP A 241 -84.54 24.46 -39.98
N ILE A 242 -83.86 23.45 -40.56
CA ILE A 242 -84.43 22.59 -41.59
C ILE A 242 -85.60 21.78 -41.03
N ASN A 243 -85.48 21.23 -39.82
CA ASN A 243 -86.58 20.49 -39.19
C ASN A 243 -87.84 21.37 -39.04
N SER A 244 -87.67 22.63 -38.64
CA SER A 244 -88.79 23.59 -38.57
C SER A 244 -89.45 23.84 -39.92
N VAL A 245 -88.66 23.98 -40.99
CA VAL A 245 -89.19 24.13 -42.36
C VAL A 245 -89.91 22.87 -42.83
N VAL A 246 -89.35 21.68 -42.58
CA VAL A 246 -89.95 20.39 -42.95
C VAL A 246 -91.29 20.19 -42.25
N ASN A 247 -91.38 20.53 -40.95
CA ASN A 247 -92.65 20.50 -40.22
C ASN A 247 -93.69 21.46 -40.82
N LEU A 248 -93.30 22.67 -41.21
CA LEU A 248 -94.20 23.60 -41.90
C LEU A 248 -94.69 23.04 -43.25
N ILE A 249 -93.82 22.40 -44.04
CA ILE A 249 -94.22 21.78 -45.31
C ILE A 249 -95.18 20.62 -45.07
N LYS A 250 -94.93 19.81 -44.03
CA LYS A 250 -95.84 18.74 -43.62
C LYS A 250 -97.20 19.30 -43.26
N ASP A 251 -97.27 20.36 -42.45
CA ASP A 251 -98.52 21.02 -42.09
C ASP A 251 -99.26 21.57 -43.33
N ILE A 252 -98.54 22.16 -44.29
CA ILE A 252 -99.11 22.61 -45.57
C ILE A 252 -99.63 21.43 -46.40
N ALA A 253 -98.91 20.31 -46.45
CA ALA A 253 -99.33 19.10 -47.15
C ALA A 253 -100.58 18.49 -46.50
N ASP A 254 -100.65 18.44 -45.17
CA ASP A 254 -101.83 18.03 -44.40
C ASP A 254 -103.05 18.90 -44.74
N GLN A 255 -102.87 20.23 -44.75
CA GLN A 255 -103.93 21.17 -45.12
C GLN A 255 -104.36 21.01 -46.59
N THR A 256 -103.40 20.83 -47.50
CA THR A 256 -103.67 20.64 -48.94
C THR A 256 -104.43 19.34 -49.18
N ASN A 257 -104.07 18.27 -48.47
CA ASN A 257 -104.75 16.98 -48.53
C ASN A 257 -106.21 17.10 -48.07
N LEU A 258 -106.45 17.81 -46.96
CA LEU A 258 -107.81 18.09 -46.46
C LEU A 258 -108.63 18.96 -47.43
N LEU A 259 -108.02 19.99 -48.01
CA LEU A 259 -108.66 20.85 -49.02
C LEU A 259 -109.03 20.07 -50.28
N ALA A 260 -108.11 19.23 -50.77
CA ALA A 260 -108.32 18.38 -51.93
C ALA A 260 -109.41 17.33 -51.69
N LEU A 261 -109.46 16.73 -50.50
CA LEU A 261 -110.52 15.82 -50.09
C LEU A 261 -111.88 16.50 -50.09
N ASN A 262 -111.99 17.69 -49.50
CA ASN A 262 -113.23 18.48 -49.51
C ASN A 262 -113.67 18.84 -50.94
N ALA A 263 -112.72 19.21 -51.81
CA ALA A 263 -113.00 19.51 -53.21
C ALA A 263 -113.45 18.27 -53.99
N ALA A 264 -112.86 17.09 -53.75
CA ALA A 264 -113.28 15.83 -54.36
C ALA A 264 -114.70 15.43 -53.93
N ILE A 265 -115.06 15.63 -52.65
CA ILE A 265 -116.42 15.41 -52.13
C ILE A 265 -117.43 16.32 -52.84
N GLU A 266 -117.14 17.61 -52.96
CA GLU A 266 -118.05 18.57 -53.60
C GLU A 266 -118.15 18.34 -55.13
N ALA A 267 -117.05 17.94 -55.78
CA ALA A 267 -117.05 17.56 -57.19
C ALA A 267 -117.89 16.29 -57.45
N ALA A 268 -117.84 15.29 -56.55
CA ALA A 268 -118.71 14.12 -56.61
C ALA A 268 -120.19 14.49 -56.41
N ARG A 269 -120.47 15.48 -55.57
CA ARG A 269 -121.82 16.00 -55.30
C ARG A 269 -122.43 16.71 -56.51
N ALA A 270 -121.62 17.35 -57.35
CA ALA A 270 -122.06 18.01 -58.58
C ALA A 270 -122.34 17.06 -59.77
N GLY A 271 -122.15 15.74 -59.60
CA GLY A 271 -122.47 14.73 -60.62
C GLY A 271 -121.65 14.86 -61.91
N GLU A 272 -122.29 14.73 -63.07
CA GLU A 272 -121.60 14.78 -64.38
C GLU A 272 -120.89 16.14 -64.65
N HIS A 273 -121.41 17.24 -64.11
CA HIS A 273 -120.78 18.56 -64.25
C HIS A 273 -119.48 18.72 -63.43
N GLY A 274 -119.27 17.87 -62.41
CA GLY A 274 -118.10 17.91 -61.52
C GLY A 274 -116.96 16.97 -61.90
N ARG A 275 -117.12 16.09 -62.91
CA ARG A 275 -116.13 15.04 -63.26
C ARG A 275 -114.72 15.58 -63.51
N GLY A 276 -114.59 16.68 -64.24
CA GLY A 276 -113.27 17.29 -64.52
C GLY A 276 -112.59 17.82 -63.25
N PHE A 277 -113.36 18.43 -62.34
CA PHE A 277 -112.86 18.91 -61.05
C PHE A 277 -112.51 17.77 -60.10
N ALA A 278 -113.26 16.67 -60.10
CA ALA A 278 -112.99 15.50 -59.27
C ALA A 278 -111.61 14.88 -59.58
N VAL A 279 -111.25 14.79 -60.88
CA VAL A 279 -109.94 14.26 -61.30
C VAL A 279 -108.80 15.16 -60.83
N VAL A 280 -108.96 16.48 -60.94
CA VAL A 280 -107.93 17.43 -60.45
C VAL A 280 -107.81 17.37 -58.93
N ALA A 281 -108.93 17.30 -58.21
CA ALA A 281 -108.92 17.19 -56.74
C ALA A 281 -108.24 15.90 -56.27
N ASP A 282 -108.50 14.76 -56.90
CA ASP A 282 -107.81 13.51 -56.60
C ASP A 282 -106.29 13.56 -56.92
N GLU A 283 -105.89 14.25 -57.99
CA GLU A 283 -104.47 14.42 -58.32
C GLU A 283 -103.76 15.33 -57.31
N VAL A 284 -104.40 16.42 -56.87
CA VAL A 284 -103.89 17.29 -55.79
C VAL A 284 -103.80 16.51 -54.47
N ARG A 285 -104.80 15.66 -54.16
CA ARG A 285 -104.79 14.80 -52.97
C ARG A 285 -103.59 13.84 -52.98
N LYS A 286 -103.37 13.13 -54.09
CA LYS A 286 -102.20 12.25 -54.26
C LYS A 286 -100.89 13.01 -54.15
N LEU A 287 -100.80 14.23 -54.70
CA LEU A 287 -99.60 15.06 -54.59
C LEU A 287 -99.34 15.48 -53.14
N ALA A 288 -100.39 15.81 -52.39
CA ALA A 288 -100.29 16.13 -50.96
C ALA A 288 -99.84 14.93 -50.12
N GLU A 289 -100.42 13.74 -50.34
CA GLU A 289 -100.00 12.48 -49.69
C GLU A 289 -98.52 12.14 -50.01
N LYS A 290 -98.12 12.33 -51.28
CA LYS A 290 -96.72 12.12 -51.70
C LYS A 290 -95.77 13.13 -51.04
N THR A 291 -96.23 14.38 -50.87
CA THR A 291 -95.48 15.43 -50.14
C THR A 291 -95.34 15.09 -48.67
N GLN A 292 -96.41 14.63 -48.00
CA GLN A 292 -96.34 14.15 -46.61
C GLN A 292 -95.32 13.02 -46.45
N SER A 293 -95.37 12.00 -47.31
CA SER A 293 -94.41 10.89 -47.28
C SER A 293 -92.98 11.39 -47.44
N ALA A 294 -92.72 12.27 -48.42
CA ALA A 294 -91.40 12.85 -48.64
C ALA A 294 -90.92 13.68 -47.44
N THR A 295 -91.79 14.50 -46.83
CA THR A 295 -91.44 15.25 -45.61
C THR A 295 -91.14 14.33 -44.42
N GLY A 296 -91.86 13.20 -44.30
CA GLY A 296 -91.58 12.19 -43.27
C GLY A 296 -90.19 11.56 -43.42
N GLU A 297 -89.81 11.20 -44.65
CA GLU A 297 -88.46 10.70 -44.96
C GLU A 297 -87.38 11.75 -44.64
N ILE A 298 -87.61 13.03 -44.98
CA ILE A 298 -86.69 14.12 -44.65
C ILE A 298 -86.58 14.31 -43.13
N SER A 299 -87.70 14.28 -42.39
CA SER A 299 -87.67 14.37 -40.92
C SER A 299 -86.83 13.26 -40.27
N ILE A 300 -86.94 12.02 -40.78
CA ILE A 300 -86.10 10.90 -40.31
C ILE A 300 -84.63 11.21 -40.59
N ALA A 301 -84.29 11.65 -41.81
CA ALA A 301 -82.92 12.00 -42.17
C ALA A 301 -82.34 13.12 -41.31
N ILE A 302 -83.14 14.14 -40.97
CA ILE A 302 -82.72 15.23 -40.08
C ILE A 302 -82.51 14.74 -38.63
N GLN A 303 -83.38 13.86 -38.12
CA GLN A 303 -83.19 13.26 -36.81
C GLN A 303 -81.91 12.43 -36.75
N THR A 304 -81.61 11.65 -37.80
CA THR A 304 -80.34 10.92 -37.92
C THR A 304 -79.14 11.88 -37.92
N LEU A 305 -79.20 12.95 -38.71
CA LEU A 305 -78.14 13.98 -38.73
C LEU A 305 -77.92 14.63 -37.36
N GLN A 306 -79.00 14.93 -36.62
CA GLN A 306 -78.89 15.46 -35.26
C GLN A 306 -78.24 14.46 -34.30
N GLN A 307 -78.62 13.19 -34.37
CA GLN A 307 -78.03 12.14 -33.54
C GLN A 307 -76.54 11.94 -33.85
N GLU A 308 -76.16 11.95 -35.13
CA GLU A 308 -74.75 11.90 -35.57
C GLU A 308 -73.97 13.13 -35.07
N THR A 309 -74.54 14.32 -35.21
CA THR A 309 -73.93 15.59 -34.75
C THR A 309 -73.69 15.58 -33.24
N ASN A 310 -74.66 15.10 -32.44
CA ASN A 310 -74.51 14.96 -30.98
C ASN A 310 -73.43 13.94 -30.62
N SER A 311 -73.32 12.85 -31.39
CA SER A 311 -72.27 11.84 -31.17
C SER A 311 -70.88 12.39 -31.48
N ILE A 312 -70.75 13.18 -32.55
CA ILE A 312 -69.49 13.86 -32.90
C ILE A 312 -69.13 14.90 -31.81
N GLN A 313 -70.12 15.65 -31.29
CA GLN A 313 -69.91 16.61 -30.19
C GLN A 313 -69.33 15.92 -28.95
N ALA A 314 -69.93 14.82 -28.51
CA ALA A 314 -69.42 14.04 -27.37
C ALA A 314 -68.00 13.48 -27.62
N GLY A 315 -67.72 13.03 -28.85
CA GLY A 315 -66.39 12.60 -29.26
C GLY A 315 -65.36 13.75 -29.19
N SER A 316 -65.73 14.94 -29.64
CA SER A 316 -64.90 16.14 -29.63
C SER A 316 -64.57 16.61 -28.21
N GLU A 317 -65.55 16.58 -27.29
CA GLU A 317 -65.34 16.87 -25.87
C GLU A 317 -64.35 15.89 -25.22
N SER A 318 -64.46 14.60 -25.54
CA SER A 318 -63.53 13.57 -25.08
C SER A 318 -62.10 13.81 -25.60
N ILE A 319 -61.95 14.16 -26.89
CA ILE A 319 -60.64 14.51 -27.46
C ILE A 319 -60.03 15.72 -26.74
N ASN A 320 -60.84 16.75 -26.43
CA ASN A 320 -60.37 17.92 -25.68
C ASN A 320 -59.86 17.55 -24.28
N GLU A 321 -60.59 16.70 -23.55
CA GLU A 321 -60.17 16.24 -22.22
C GLU A 321 -58.83 15.48 -22.30
N ILE A 322 -58.69 14.59 -23.28
CA ILE A 322 -57.45 13.85 -23.53
C ILE A 322 -56.30 14.80 -23.86
N ALA A 323 -56.53 15.81 -24.70
CA ALA A 323 -55.51 16.79 -25.08
C ALA A 323 -55.04 17.59 -23.85
N LEU A 324 -55.95 18.09 -23.02
CA LEU A 324 -55.64 18.82 -21.79
C LEU A 324 -54.85 17.96 -20.78
N ARG A 325 -55.27 16.71 -20.57
CA ARG A 325 -54.57 15.77 -19.68
C ARG A 325 -53.19 15.42 -20.22
N SER A 326 -53.07 15.22 -21.54
CA SER A 326 -51.78 14.96 -22.20
C SER A 326 -50.84 16.17 -22.06
N SER A 327 -51.35 17.39 -22.20
CA SER A 327 -50.56 18.62 -22.02
C SER A 327 -50.01 18.73 -20.61
N ALA A 328 -50.81 18.45 -19.59
CA ALA A 328 -50.38 18.47 -18.20
C ALA A 328 -49.31 17.39 -17.90
N LEU A 329 -49.45 16.20 -18.50
CA LEU A 329 -48.45 15.13 -18.38
C LEU A 329 -47.13 15.50 -19.05
N ILE A 330 -47.18 16.11 -20.24
CA ILE A 330 -46.00 16.56 -20.98
C ILE A 330 -45.26 17.67 -20.22
N GLN A 331 -45.98 18.62 -19.60
CA GLN A 331 -45.35 19.63 -18.74
C GLN A 331 -44.63 19.00 -17.54
N LYS A 332 -45.24 18.02 -16.87
CA LYS A 332 -44.58 17.32 -15.77
C LYS A 332 -43.37 16.48 -16.25
N PHE A 333 -43.46 15.92 -17.45
CA PHE A 333 -42.37 15.18 -18.06
C PHE A 333 -41.20 16.10 -18.40
N ASP A 334 -41.46 17.31 -18.91
CA ASP A 334 -40.46 18.36 -19.14
C ASP A 334 -39.68 18.70 -17.86
N GLU A 335 -40.39 18.99 -16.77
CA GLU A 335 -39.78 19.26 -15.45
C GLU A 335 -38.89 18.11 -14.98
N THR A 336 -39.34 16.87 -15.19
CA THR A 336 -38.60 15.66 -14.78
C THR A 336 -37.32 15.49 -15.60
N ILE A 337 -37.37 15.73 -16.91
CA ILE A 337 -36.18 15.65 -17.78
C ILE A 337 -35.19 16.77 -17.46
N HIS A 338 -35.67 17.97 -17.11
CA HIS A 338 -34.80 19.05 -16.65
C HIS A 338 -34.04 18.68 -15.36
N VAL A 339 -34.71 18.09 -14.38
CA VAL A 339 -34.05 17.58 -13.17
C VAL A 339 -33.05 16.47 -13.53
N PHE A 340 -33.44 15.53 -14.38
CA PHE A 340 -32.59 14.42 -14.81
C PHE A 340 -31.32 14.89 -15.55
N ASN A 341 -31.44 15.93 -16.39
CA ASN A 341 -30.30 16.56 -17.05
C ASN A 341 -29.33 17.21 -16.04
N ASN A 342 -29.88 17.94 -15.07
CA ASN A 342 -29.07 18.57 -14.01
C ASN A 342 -28.36 17.51 -13.15
N ASP A 343 -29.05 16.43 -12.78
CA ASP A 343 -28.46 15.32 -12.02
C ASP A 343 -27.33 14.63 -12.81
N ALA A 344 -27.49 14.48 -14.13
CA ALA A 344 -26.45 13.93 -14.99
C ALA A 344 -25.20 14.83 -15.03
N LEU A 345 -25.38 16.15 -15.18
CA LEU A 345 -24.28 17.12 -15.14
C LEU A 345 -23.60 17.16 -13.76
N GLN A 346 -24.37 17.11 -12.68
CA GLN A 346 -23.84 17.06 -11.32
C GLN A 346 -23.06 15.77 -11.07
N THR A 347 -23.57 14.63 -11.55
CA THR A 347 -22.86 13.33 -11.48
C THR A 347 -21.52 13.40 -12.20
N ALA A 348 -21.48 13.98 -13.41
CA ALA A 348 -20.23 14.16 -14.15
C ALA A 348 -19.23 15.08 -13.42
N SER A 349 -19.72 16.07 -12.66
CA SER A 349 -18.88 16.93 -11.81
C SER A 349 -18.31 16.16 -10.62
N VAL A 350 -19.16 15.48 -9.85
CA VAL A 350 -18.74 14.69 -8.67
C VAL A 350 -17.75 13.60 -9.04
N VAL A 351 -17.96 12.92 -10.17
CA VAL A 351 -17.04 11.89 -10.68
C VAL A 351 -15.66 12.47 -10.95
N ARG A 352 -15.57 13.70 -11.47
CA ARG A 352 -14.31 14.40 -11.72
C ARG A 352 -13.55 14.71 -10.44
N ASP A 353 -14.25 15.06 -9.37
CA ASP A 353 -13.65 15.32 -8.05
C ASP A 353 -13.11 14.02 -7.43
N ILE A 354 -13.86 12.92 -7.55
CA ILE A 354 -13.42 11.59 -7.11
C ILE A 354 -12.21 11.14 -7.93
N GLU A 355 -12.23 11.33 -9.25
CA GLU A 355 -11.13 10.99 -10.16
C GLU A 355 -9.86 11.74 -9.77
N SER A 356 -9.96 13.05 -9.51
CA SER A 356 -8.85 13.88 -9.05
C SER A 356 -8.27 13.39 -7.71
N THR A 357 -9.14 13.05 -6.77
CA THR A 357 -8.73 12.51 -5.46
C THR A 357 -8.05 11.15 -5.60
N ALA A 358 -8.62 10.25 -6.40
CA ALA A 358 -8.05 8.93 -6.67
C ALA A 358 -6.68 9.05 -7.35
N PHE A 359 -6.54 9.98 -8.30
CA PHE A 359 -5.27 10.27 -8.96
C PHE A 359 -4.20 10.76 -7.98
N VAL A 360 -4.54 11.70 -7.07
CA VAL A 360 -3.61 12.18 -6.05
C VAL A 360 -3.14 11.05 -5.13
N ILE A 361 -4.05 10.17 -4.69
CA ILE A 361 -3.68 8.99 -3.88
C ILE A 361 -2.75 8.08 -4.68
N LEU A 362 -3.05 7.83 -5.95
CA LEU A 362 -2.22 7.03 -6.84
C LEU A 362 -0.82 7.63 -7.00
N ALA A 363 -0.71 8.94 -7.20
CA ALA A 363 0.57 9.64 -7.29
C ALA A 363 1.38 9.52 -6.00
N LYS A 364 0.73 9.60 -4.83
CA LYS A 364 1.41 9.38 -3.53
C LYS A 364 1.94 7.95 -3.40
N ILE A 365 1.14 6.95 -3.79
CA ILE A 365 1.55 5.53 -3.75
C ILE A 365 2.71 5.27 -4.71
N ASP A 366 2.66 5.81 -5.94
CA ASP A 366 3.75 5.72 -6.91
C ASP A 366 5.07 6.23 -6.30
N HIS A 367 5.03 7.36 -5.58
CA HIS A 367 6.20 7.92 -4.91
C HIS A 367 6.62 7.11 -3.66
N MET A 368 5.68 6.55 -2.89
CA MET A 368 6.02 5.65 -1.78
C MET A 368 6.75 4.39 -2.27
N LEU A 369 6.27 3.79 -3.37
CA LEU A 369 6.91 2.65 -4.03
C LEU A 369 8.27 3.02 -4.59
N PHE A 370 8.39 4.19 -5.25
CA PHE A 370 9.65 4.69 -5.80
C PHE A 370 10.72 4.92 -4.71
N LYS A 371 10.35 5.56 -3.60
CA LYS A 371 11.24 5.74 -2.43
C LYS A 371 11.60 4.39 -1.80
N ASN A 372 10.63 3.50 -1.58
CA ASN A 372 10.86 2.19 -0.99
C ASN A 372 11.83 1.34 -1.83
N GLY A 373 11.69 1.37 -3.16
CA GLY A 373 12.65 0.74 -4.08
C GLY A 373 14.08 1.25 -3.90
N THR A 374 14.24 2.54 -3.59
CA THR A 374 15.55 3.16 -3.30
C THR A 374 16.12 2.70 -1.95
N TYR A 375 15.28 2.61 -0.90
CA TYR A 375 15.69 2.00 0.37
C TYR A 375 16.14 0.55 0.16
N ASN A 376 15.36 -0.24 -0.58
CA ASN A 376 15.67 -1.65 -0.82
C ASN A 376 17.00 -1.82 -1.56
N ALA A 377 17.30 -0.94 -2.53
CA ALA A 377 18.55 -0.97 -3.28
C ALA A 377 19.81 -0.78 -2.40
N ILE A 378 19.73 0.00 -1.32
CA ILE A 378 20.83 0.12 -0.33
C ILE A 378 21.07 -1.20 0.40
N PHE A 379 19.99 -1.88 0.83
CA PHE A 379 20.08 -3.12 1.59
C PHE A 379 20.56 -4.29 0.73
N THR A 380 20.03 -4.42 -0.48
CA THR A 380 20.41 -5.49 -1.42
C THR A 380 21.73 -5.21 -2.14
N ARG A 381 22.25 -3.98 -2.03
CA ARG A 381 23.38 -3.46 -2.81
C ARG A 381 23.19 -3.62 -4.32
N HIS A 382 21.94 -3.60 -4.75
CA HIS A 382 21.58 -3.80 -6.14
C HIS A 382 20.50 -2.82 -6.55
N VAL A 383 20.78 -2.09 -7.61
CA VAL A 383 19.85 -1.12 -8.18
C VAL A 383 18.93 -1.83 -9.16
N HIS A 384 17.65 -1.92 -8.84
CA HIS A 384 16.64 -2.50 -9.73
C HIS A 384 16.02 -1.43 -10.66
N GLY A 385 15.75 -1.83 -11.90
CA GLY A 385 15.04 -1.02 -12.91
C GLY A 385 15.82 0.20 -13.41
N ASN A 386 15.24 0.95 -14.35
CA ASN A 386 15.78 2.21 -14.82
C ASN A 386 15.31 3.38 -13.93
N HIS A 387 16.16 4.40 -13.78
CA HIS A 387 15.74 5.65 -13.15
C HIS A 387 14.76 6.38 -14.09
N VAL A 388 13.61 6.77 -13.55
CA VAL A 388 12.62 7.60 -14.24
C VAL A 388 12.72 9.00 -13.65
N ASP A 389 12.80 10.01 -14.49
CA ASP A 389 12.80 11.41 -14.06
C ASP A 389 11.39 11.92 -13.71
N HIS A 390 11.33 13.12 -13.15
CA HIS A 390 10.09 13.78 -12.73
C HIS A 390 9.17 14.19 -13.88
N HIS A 391 9.59 14.12 -15.15
CA HIS A 391 8.73 14.40 -16.31
C HIS A 391 8.07 13.13 -16.83
N ASN A 392 8.83 12.02 -16.84
CA ASN A 392 8.43 10.75 -17.42
C ASN A 392 7.59 9.87 -16.48
N CYS A 393 7.54 10.21 -15.19
CA CYS A 393 6.66 9.54 -14.23
C CYS A 393 5.18 9.91 -14.45
N ARG A 394 4.25 9.16 -13.83
CA ARG A 394 2.81 9.41 -13.97
C ARG A 394 2.41 10.82 -13.54
N LEU A 395 2.93 11.28 -12.40
CA LEU A 395 2.66 12.62 -11.88
C LEU A 395 3.23 13.70 -12.81
N GLY A 396 4.42 13.48 -13.37
CA GLY A 396 5.06 14.38 -14.34
C GLY A 396 4.22 14.58 -15.59
N LYS A 397 3.80 13.47 -16.21
CA LYS A 397 2.93 13.50 -17.40
C LYS A 397 1.59 14.18 -17.12
N TRP A 398 1.03 14.00 -15.94
CA TRP A 398 -0.20 14.67 -15.53
C TRP A 398 0.00 16.16 -15.24
N TYR A 399 1.13 16.52 -14.62
CA TYR A 399 1.50 17.91 -14.33
C TYR A 399 1.79 18.71 -15.61
N GLU A 400 2.40 18.09 -16.62
CA GLU A 400 2.67 18.77 -17.89
C GLU A 400 1.54 18.63 -18.90
N GLY A 401 0.67 17.64 -18.68
CA GLY A 401 -0.49 17.38 -19.52
C GLY A 401 -1.64 18.36 -19.28
N ASN A 402 -2.59 18.36 -20.21
CA ASN A 402 -3.77 19.21 -20.14
C ASN A 402 -4.66 18.92 -18.93
N GLU A 403 -4.67 17.67 -18.44
CA GLU A 403 -5.57 17.25 -17.36
C GLU A 403 -5.28 17.98 -16.04
N GLY A 404 -4.04 17.88 -15.53
CA GLY A 404 -3.65 18.60 -14.32
C GLY A 404 -3.70 20.12 -14.51
N GLN A 405 -3.23 20.61 -15.66
CA GLN A 405 -3.12 22.04 -15.92
C GLN A 405 -4.49 22.72 -16.03
N SER A 406 -5.47 22.09 -16.68
CA SER A 406 -6.81 22.66 -16.88
C SER A 406 -7.61 22.75 -15.58
N HIS A 407 -7.44 21.78 -14.67
CA HIS A 407 -8.20 21.72 -13.43
C HIS A 407 -7.51 22.44 -12.29
N PHE A 408 -6.18 22.32 -12.17
CA PHE A 408 -5.44 22.78 -11.00
C PHE A 408 -4.41 23.88 -11.30
N GLY A 409 -4.14 24.20 -12.56
CA GLY A 409 -3.07 25.14 -12.96
C GLY A 409 -3.19 26.57 -12.41
N GLN A 410 -4.40 26.95 -11.99
CA GLN A 410 -4.67 28.24 -11.34
C GLN A 410 -4.19 28.30 -9.88
N TYR A 411 -4.07 27.17 -9.21
CA TYR A 411 -3.76 27.10 -7.80
C TYR A 411 -2.27 27.22 -7.52
N SER A 412 -1.92 27.89 -6.42
CA SER A 412 -0.53 28.03 -5.98
C SER A 412 0.10 26.69 -5.63
N SER A 413 -0.67 25.80 -5.01
CA SER A 413 -0.19 24.48 -4.59
C SER A 413 0.22 23.62 -5.77
N TYR A 414 -0.51 23.69 -6.90
CA TYR A 414 -0.17 22.99 -8.13
C TYR A 414 1.22 23.39 -8.63
N LYS A 415 1.48 24.69 -8.77
CA LYS A 415 2.83 25.20 -9.13
C LYS A 415 3.88 24.83 -8.08
N GLY A 416 3.46 24.75 -6.82
CA GLY A 416 4.26 24.30 -5.68
C GLY A 416 4.70 22.84 -5.74
N LEU A 417 4.07 21.99 -6.57
CA LEU A 417 4.44 20.57 -6.73
C LEU A 417 5.80 20.38 -7.38
N LEU A 418 6.16 21.24 -8.34
CA LEU A 418 7.29 21.01 -9.24
C LEU A 418 8.62 20.84 -8.51
N LYS A 419 8.90 21.74 -7.54
CA LYS A 419 10.15 21.74 -6.80
C LYS A 419 10.33 20.46 -5.94
N PRO A 420 9.43 20.13 -5.00
CA PRO A 420 9.57 18.92 -4.21
C PRO A 420 9.50 17.63 -5.06
N HIS A 421 8.71 17.62 -6.14
CA HIS A 421 8.66 16.49 -7.08
C HIS A 421 10.02 16.25 -7.75
N LYS A 422 10.61 17.29 -8.33
CA LYS A 422 11.95 17.23 -8.93
C LYS A 422 13.01 16.81 -7.91
N ASP A 423 12.96 17.38 -6.71
CA ASP A 423 13.93 17.08 -5.66
C ASP A 423 13.90 15.59 -5.24
N VAL A 424 12.72 14.96 -5.15
CA VAL A 424 12.62 13.52 -4.87
C VAL A 424 13.30 12.70 -5.95
N HIS A 425 13.02 12.98 -7.24
CA HIS A 425 13.64 12.25 -8.35
C HIS A 425 15.14 12.45 -8.42
N ASP A 426 15.62 13.69 -8.33
CA ASP A 426 17.06 14.01 -8.38
C ASP A 426 17.81 13.31 -7.24
N ILE A 427 17.29 13.38 -6.00
CA ILE A 427 17.94 12.75 -4.84
C ILE A 427 17.98 11.22 -4.98
N VAL A 428 16.92 10.59 -5.51
CA VAL A 428 16.93 9.15 -5.80
C VAL A 428 17.98 8.81 -6.85
N GLY A 429 18.14 9.62 -7.89
CA GLY A 429 19.21 9.49 -8.88
C GLY A 429 20.60 9.54 -8.22
N GLU A 430 20.83 10.56 -7.40
CA GLU A 430 22.09 10.72 -6.65
C GLU A 430 22.38 9.53 -5.71
N ILE A 431 21.37 8.99 -5.03
CA ILE A 431 21.52 7.81 -4.16
C ILE A 431 21.89 6.58 -4.99
N ARG A 432 21.24 6.38 -6.15
CA ARG A 432 21.52 5.25 -7.04
C ARG A 432 22.95 5.28 -7.58
N ASP A 433 23.47 6.47 -7.92
CA ASP A 433 24.86 6.65 -8.35
C ASP A 433 25.85 6.27 -7.24
N VAL A 434 25.53 6.60 -5.98
CA VAL A 434 26.35 6.20 -4.82
C VAL A 434 26.32 4.68 -4.60
N ILE A 435 25.18 4.01 -4.83
CA ILE A 435 25.08 2.54 -4.72
C ILE A 435 25.87 1.83 -5.82
N ALA A 436 25.90 2.40 -7.03
CA ALA A 436 26.67 1.85 -8.15
C ALA A 436 28.18 1.83 -7.87
N ASP A 437 28.69 2.79 -7.10
CA ASP A 437 30.08 2.81 -6.61
C ASP A 437 30.22 2.08 -5.26
N MET A 438 30.17 0.73 -5.30
CA MET A 438 30.20 -0.14 -4.12
C MET A 438 31.43 0.07 -3.21
N SER A 439 32.50 0.69 -3.71
CA SER A 439 33.74 0.91 -2.98
C SER A 439 33.65 2.00 -1.90
N ARG A 440 32.64 2.89 -1.98
CA ARG A 440 32.52 4.09 -1.12
C ARG A 440 31.34 4.09 -0.16
N LEU A 441 30.56 3.00 -0.10
CA LEU A 441 29.36 2.91 0.75
C LEU A 441 29.68 3.11 2.25
N GLY A 442 30.81 2.59 2.72
CA GLY A 442 31.25 2.73 4.11
C GLY A 442 31.70 4.16 4.47
N ASP A 443 32.44 4.79 3.55
CA ASP A 443 33.03 6.12 3.76
C ASP A 443 32.00 7.25 3.63
N ASN A 444 30.91 7.02 2.89
CA ASN A 444 29.85 8.00 2.62
C ASN A 444 28.61 7.84 3.51
N ARG A 445 28.69 7.16 4.66
CA ARG A 445 27.52 6.86 5.51
C ARG A 445 26.70 8.10 5.87
N GLU A 446 27.35 9.17 6.31
CA GLU A 446 26.66 10.42 6.71
C GLU A 446 25.96 11.07 5.51
N LEU A 447 26.64 11.12 4.36
CA LEU A 447 26.09 11.65 3.11
C LEU A 447 24.85 10.87 2.66
N ILE A 448 24.86 9.54 2.76
CA ILE A 448 23.71 8.69 2.40
C ILE A 448 22.52 9.02 3.32
N ILE A 449 22.74 9.08 4.64
CA ILE A 449 21.69 9.41 5.61
C ILE A 449 21.11 10.80 5.33
N GLU A 450 21.96 11.79 5.04
CA GLU A 450 21.52 13.14 4.68
C GLU A 450 20.62 13.13 3.43
N LYS A 451 21.02 12.39 2.38
CA LYS A 451 20.23 12.26 1.15
C LYS A 451 18.86 11.62 1.41
N PHE A 452 18.79 10.53 2.17
CA PHE A 452 17.50 9.92 2.53
C PHE A 452 16.62 10.87 3.34
N SER A 453 17.19 11.61 4.30
CA SER A 453 16.44 12.61 5.08
C SER A 453 15.88 13.73 4.19
N ARG A 454 16.68 14.23 3.23
CA ARG A 454 16.24 15.24 2.25
C ARG A 454 15.16 14.70 1.30
N MET A 455 15.26 13.44 0.89
CA MET A 455 14.26 12.76 0.08
C MET A 455 12.91 12.67 0.81
N GLU A 456 12.91 12.22 2.07
CA GLU A 456 11.69 12.16 2.89
C GLU A 456 11.06 13.54 3.06
N LYS A 457 11.86 14.54 3.43
CA LYS A 457 11.37 15.92 3.59
C LYS A 457 10.74 16.47 2.30
N SER A 458 11.37 16.21 1.15
CA SER A 458 10.85 16.66 -0.16
C SER A 458 9.57 15.92 -0.53
N SER A 459 9.48 14.62 -0.21
CA SER A 459 8.27 13.83 -0.41
C SER A 459 7.11 14.27 0.49
N ASP A 460 7.38 14.61 1.75
CA ASP A 460 6.35 15.11 2.67
C ASP A 460 5.80 16.46 2.19
N GLU A 461 6.67 17.34 1.71
CA GLU A 461 6.24 18.61 1.11
C GLU A 461 5.42 18.36 -0.16
N LEU A 462 5.85 17.44 -1.04
CA LEU A 462 5.08 17.05 -2.22
C LEU A 462 3.66 16.58 -1.83
N PHE A 463 3.56 15.70 -0.84
CA PHE A 463 2.27 15.14 -0.41
C PHE A 463 1.36 16.20 0.19
N LYS A 464 1.93 17.14 0.95
CA LYS A 464 1.21 18.28 1.50
C LYS A 464 0.70 19.21 0.40
N GLN A 465 1.51 19.48 -0.62
CA GLN A 465 1.07 20.29 -1.76
C GLN A 465 -0.06 19.60 -2.54
N LEU A 466 0.01 18.29 -2.74
CA LEU A 466 -1.07 17.51 -3.34
C LEU A 466 -2.39 17.58 -2.54
N ASP A 467 -2.31 17.49 -1.21
CA ASP A 467 -3.51 17.62 -0.36
C ASP A 467 -4.06 19.06 -0.35
N THR A 468 -3.17 20.05 -0.30
CA THR A 468 -3.55 21.46 -0.35
C THR A 468 -4.25 21.79 -1.66
N MET A 469 -3.76 21.23 -2.78
CA MET A 469 -4.34 21.38 -4.10
C MET A 469 -5.77 20.85 -4.19
N LEU A 470 -6.05 19.68 -3.60
CA LEU A 470 -7.42 19.16 -3.54
C LEU A 470 -8.33 20.07 -2.70
N ASN A 471 -7.83 20.57 -1.57
CA ASN A 471 -8.59 21.47 -0.70
C ASN A 471 -8.86 22.84 -1.37
N GLU A 472 -7.90 23.41 -2.09
CA GLU A 472 -8.07 24.65 -2.85
C GLU A 472 -9.14 24.46 -3.94
N ALA A 473 -9.13 23.32 -4.64
CA ALA A 473 -10.15 23.00 -5.62
C ALA A 473 -11.55 22.87 -5.00
N ALA A 474 -11.69 22.11 -3.91
CA ALA A 474 -12.97 21.90 -3.23
C ALA A 474 -13.57 23.19 -2.64
N ASN A 475 -12.74 24.13 -2.18
CA ASN A 475 -13.21 25.41 -1.63
C ASN A 475 -13.58 26.45 -2.69
N THR A 476 -13.23 26.22 -3.96
CA THR A 476 -13.54 27.15 -5.07
C THR A 476 -14.84 26.76 -5.78
N THR A 477 -15.33 25.53 -5.58
CA THR A 477 -16.59 24.99 -6.12
C THR A 477 -17.83 25.25 -5.25
N HIS A 478 -17.67 25.86 -4.07
CA HIS A 478 -18.74 26.36 -3.19
C HIS A 478 -18.76 27.89 -3.19
#